data_AF-A0A259LQK7-F1
#
_entry.id   AF-A0A259LQK7-F1
#
_cell.length_a   1.000
_cell.length_b   1.000
_cell.length_c   1.000
_cell.angle_alpha   90.00
_cell.angle_beta   90.00
_cell.angle_gamma   90.00
#
_symmetry.space_group_name_H-M   'P 1'
#
loop_
_entity.id
_entity.type
_entity.pdbx_description
1 polymer ?
#
loop_
_entity_poly.entity_id
_entity_poly.type
_entity_poly.pdbx_seq_one_letter_code
_entity_poly.pdbx_strand_id
1 'polypeptide(L)'
;AEEYGFVLPPIRMTDNPTLKKNEYRIRIQGVRVDSGILRPGQVLALIEDNQLPHLAGEKVREPVYKAAARWLPSAKKQELAAAAVPVVEPIEVLATHMLEVIQSNFSLVFTRMVMMETLDALTAISDIDRASANKRFLDEYIPGKVTPELLLSVLRMLLTERVPIRNLFLIIETVAEAKPQGLALPRVIELVRQRLAFQIVDRLQDDQGRLPLIQLSTSWEQKFAEYEVNNENGGSDIALPPEVFGELINSVQAKLNETAQKGIVAAVATSSRRRRFLQTVLASKGIRNAVVAYEEINAKSKPYIIGVA
;
A
#
# COMPACT_ATOMS: atom_id res chain seq x y z
N ALA A 1 4.10 4.27 -12.80
CA ALA A 1 5.25 5.20 -12.74
C ALA A 1 4.92 6.43 -11.91
N GLU A 2 3.93 7.23 -12.30
CA GLU A 2 3.61 8.51 -11.64
C GLU A 2 3.21 8.41 -10.17
N GLU A 3 2.42 7.39 -9.78
CA GLU A 3 1.92 7.27 -8.41
C GLU A 3 2.98 6.75 -7.43
N TYR A 4 3.76 5.75 -7.82
CA TYR A 4 4.71 5.04 -6.94
C TYR A 4 6.19 5.30 -7.22
N GLY A 5 6.54 5.93 -8.35
CA GLY A 5 7.91 6.40 -8.61
C GLY A 5 8.87 5.38 -9.22
N PHE A 6 8.37 4.34 -9.89
CA PHE A 6 9.22 3.39 -10.61
C PHE A 6 8.65 2.96 -11.96
N VAL A 7 9.56 2.51 -12.83
CA VAL A 7 9.22 1.95 -14.14
C VAL A 7 8.68 0.54 -13.93
N LEU A 8 7.40 0.33 -14.25
CA LEU A 8 6.80 -0.99 -14.13
C LEU A 8 7.36 -1.89 -15.25
N PRO A 9 7.78 -3.14 -14.95
CA PRO A 9 8.14 -4.11 -15.98
C PRO A 9 7.00 -4.31 -16.99
N PRO A 10 7.33 -4.64 -18.25
CA PRO A 10 6.32 -4.91 -19.26
C PRO A 10 5.42 -6.07 -18.83
N ILE A 11 4.11 -5.84 -18.89
CA ILE A 11 3.11 -6.87 -18.63
C ILE A 11 2.96 -7.73 -19.88
N ARG A 12 3.27 -9.03 -19.76
CA ARG A 12 3.10 -9.98 -20.87
C ARG A 12 1.72 -10.61 -20.81
N MET A 13 0.99 -10.51 -21.91
CA MET A 13 -0.28 -11.19 -22.10
C MET A 13 -0.05 -12.42 -22.99
N THR A 14 -0.52 -13.57 -22.54
CA THR A 14 -0.42 -14.82 -23.31
C THR A 14 -1.71 -15.59 -23.23
N ASP A 15 -2.15 -16.13 -24.36
CA ASP A 15 -3.27 -17.06 -24.40
C ASP A 15 -2.87 -18.38 -23.76
N ASN A 16 -3.82 -19.01 -23.06
CA ASN A 16 -3.61 -20.32 -22.47
C ASN A 16 -4.85 -21.19 -22.69
N PRO A 17 -4.75 -22.24 -23.52
CA PRO A 17 -5.89 -23.08 -23.89
C PRO A 17 -6.45 -23.91 -22.72
N THR A 18 -5.73 -23.98 -21.60
CA THR A 18 -6.18 -24.67 -20.38
C THR A 18 -7.11 -23.83 -19.50
N LEU A 19 -7.25 -22.53 -19.77
CA LEU A 19 -8.15 -21.66 -19.02
C LEU A 19 -9.60 -21.92 -19.42
N LYS A 20 -10.51 -21.82 -18.44
CA LYS A 20 -11.95 -21.84 -18.72
C LYS A 20 -12.33 -20.61 -19.55
N LYS A 21 -13.49 -20.68 -20.22
CA LYS A 21 -14.03 -19.54 -20.98
C LYS A 21 -14.10 -18.28 -20.10
N ASN A 22 -13.49 -17.19 -20.60
CA ASN A 22 -13.40 -15.89 -19.93
C ASN A 22 -12.63 -15.89 -18.60
N GLU A 23 -11.92 -16.96 -18.25
CA GLU A 23 -11.00 -16.98 -17.10
C GLU A 23 -9.72 -16.23 -17.46
N TYR A 24 -9.19 -15.47 -16.50
CA TYR A 24 -7.85 -14.91 -16.57
C TYR A 24 -7.04 -15.33 -15.33
N ARG A 25 -5.72 -15.32 -15.48
CA ARG A 25 -4.79 -15.67 -14.41
C ARG A 25 -3.65 -14.67 -14.37
N ILE A 26 -3.36 -14.14 -13.19
CA ILE A 26 -2.27 -13.20 -12.97
C ILE A 26 -1.10 -13.99 -12.39
N ARG A 27 0.08 -13.84 -13.01
CA ARG A 27 1.32 -14.47 -12.57
C ARG A 27 2.39 -13.42 -12.31
N ILE A 28 3.14 -13.61 -11.23
CA ILE A 28 4.34 -12.82 -10.91
C ILE A 28 5.50 -13.80 -10.83
N GLN A 29 6.58 -13.51 -11.56
CA GLN A 29 7.75 -14.39 -11.66
C GLN A 29 7.39 -15.86 -12.01
N GLY A 30 6.40 -16.05 -12.88
CA GLY A 30 5.92 -17.37 -13.33
C GLY A 30 4.95 -18.07 -12.37
N VAL A 31 4.80 -17.60 -11.13
CA VAL A 31 3.90 -18.19 -10.12
C VAL A 31 2.53 -17.55 -10.18
N ARG A 32 1.46 -18.36 -10.10
CA ARG A 32 0.08 -17.86 -10.03
C ARG A 32 -0.13 -17.12 -8.71
N VAL A 33 -0.52 -15.85 -8.80
CA VAL A 33 -0.84 -15.01 -7.64
C VAL A 33 -2.35 -14.93 -7.45
N ASP A 34 -3.08 -14.64 -8.53
CA ASP A 34 -4.55 -14.57 -8.49
C ASP A 34 -5.16 -14.95 -9.85
N SER A 35 -6.49 -14.99 -9.91
CA SER A 35 -7.28 -15.30 -11.09
C SER A 35 -8.69 -14.75 -10.95
N GLY A 36 -9.39 -14.59 -12.06
CA GLY A 36 -10.81 -14.28 -12.03
C GLY A 36 -11.50 -14.77 -13.29
N ILE A 37 -12.81 -14.55 -13.37
CA ILE A 37 -13.59 -14.84 -14.55
C ILE A 37 -14.37 -13.59 -14.91
N LEU A 38 -14.25 -13.15 -16.16
CA LEU A 38 -14.98 -12.01 -16.69
C LEU A 38 -16.29 -12.47 -17.33
N ARG A 39 -17.22 -11.53 -17.48
CA ARG A 39 -18.51 -11.76 -18.16
C ARG A 39 -18.70 -10.70 -19.25
N PRO A 40 -18.23 -10.95 -20.48
CA PRO A 40 -18.50 -10.05 -21.61
C PRO A 40 -20.01 -9.87 -21.82
N GLY A 41 -20.44 -8.63 -22.11
CA GLY A 41 -21.87 -8.29 -22.27
C GLY A 41 -22.65 -8.14 -20.95
N GLN A 42 -21.96 -8.25 -19.82
CA GLN A 42 -22.49 -7.99 -18.49
C GLN A 42 -21.66 -6.90 -17.81
N VAL A 43 -22.18 -6.41 -16.69
CA VAL A 43 -21.51 -5.48 -15.77
C VAL A 43 -21.52 -6.01 -14.36
N LEU A 44 -20.50 -5.64 -13.59
CA LEU A 44 -20.39 -5.98 -12.18
C LEU A 44 -21.04 -4.86 -11.36
N ALA A 45 -22.20 -5.12 -10.79
CA ALA A 45 -22.87 -4.20 -9.86
C ALA A 45 -22.40 -4.48 -8.43
N LEU A 46 -21.90 -3.47 -7.73
CA LEU A 46 -21.54 -3.56 -6.31
C LEU A 46 -22.82 -3.42 -5.48
N ILE A 47 -23.45 -4.54 -5.17
CA ILE A 47 -24.73 -4.60 -4.46
C ILE A 47 -24.70 -5.65 -3.36
N GLU A 48 -25.30 -5.29 -2.22
CA GLU A 48 -25.54 -6.23 -1.14
C GLU A 48 -26.61 -7.27 -1.53
N ASP A 49 -26.61 -8.41 -0.83
CA ASP A 49 -27.46 -9.56 -1.20
C ASP A 49 -28.96 -9.26 -1.26
N ASN A 50 -29.42 -8.34 -0.40
CA ASN A 50 -30.83 -7.97 -0.25
C ASN A 50 -31.22 -6.73 -1.08
N GLN A 51 -30.26 -6.07 -1.73
CA GLN A 51 -30.52 -4.89 -2.55
C GLN A 51 -30.97 -5.30 -3.96
N LEU A 52 -32.05 -4.68 -4.46
CA LEU A 52 -32.64 -4.94 -5.78
C LEU A 52 -32.85 -6.46 -6.06
N PRO A 53 -33.67 -7.16 -5.27
CA PRO A 53 -33.81 -8.62 -5.35
C PRO A 53 -34.43 -9.08 -6.68
N HIS A 54 -35.19 -8.21 -7.37
CA HIS A 54 -35.79 -8.50 -8.67
C HIS A 54 -34.77 -8.54 -9.81
N LEU A 55 -33.55 -8.01 -9.62
CA LEU A 55 -32.48 -8.07 -10.60
C LEU A 55 -31.75 -9.42 -10.52
N ALA A 56 -32.26 -10.42 -11.23
CA ALA A 56 -31.61 -11.74 -11.31
C ALA A 56 -30.23 -11.65 -12.00
N GLY A 57 -29.20 -12.19 -11.35
CA GLY A 57 -27.82 -12.21 -11.85
C GLY A 57 -26.92 -13.12 -11.02
N GLU A 58 -25.70 -13.35 -11.50
CA GLU A 58 -24.73 -14.23 -10.81
C GLU A 58 -24.12 -13.49 -9.63
N LYS A 59 -24.36 -13.99 -8.41
CA LYS A 59 -23.77 -13.45 -7.18
C LYS A 59 -22.29 -13.83 -7.12
N VAL A 60 -21.43 -12.84 -6.89
CA VAL A 60 -19.97 -13.00 -6.81
C VAL A 60 -19.39 -12.09 -5.73
N ARG A 61 -18.09 -12.25 -5.47
CA ARG A 61 -17.30 -11.28 -4.71
C ARG A 61 -16.39 -10.54 -5.67
N GLU A 62 -16.36 -9.22 -5.58
CA GLU A 62 -15.42 -8.40 -6.36
C GLU A 62 -13.97 -8.80 -6.00
N PRO A 63 -13.04 -8.90 -6.96
CA PRO A 63 -11.72 -9.49 -6.73
C PRO A 63 -10.78 -8.72 -5.78
N VAL A 64 -10.89 -7.39 -5.66
CA VAL A 64 -9.96 -6.52 -4.91
C VAL A 64 -10.34 -6.38 -3.44
N TYR A 65 -11.56 -5.93 -3.18
CA TYR A 65 -12.10 -5.62 -1.85
C TYR A 65 -13.00 -6.72 -1.30
N LYS A 66 -13.30 -7.74 -2.11
CA LYS A 66 -14.23 -8.83 -1.75
C LYS A 66 -15.63 -8.31 -1.39
N ALA A 67 -16.01 -7.16 -1.93
CA ALA A 67 -17.34 -6.60 -1.78
C ALA A 67 -18.40 -7.53 -2.39
N ALA A 68 -19.61 -7.52 -1.83
CA ALA A 68 -20.75 -8.21 -2.43
C ALA A 68 -21.03 -7.60 -3.81
N ALA A 69 -21.17 -8.44 -4.83
CA ALA A 69 -21.41 -7.98 -6.18
C ALA A 69 -22.26 -8.97 -6.98
N ARG A 70 -22.83 -8.49 -8.09
CA ARG A 70 -23.62 -9.32 -9.00
C ARG A 70 -23.28 -8.99 -10.44
N TRP A 71 -23.06 -10.01 -11.26
CA TRP A 71 -23.00 -9.84 -12.70
C TRP A 71 -24.41 -9.73 -13.27
N LEU A 72 -24.69 -8.63 -13.96
CA LEU A 72 -25.99 -8.31 -14.55
C LEU A 72 -25.84 -7.97 -16.03
N PRO A 73 -26.83 -8.26 -16.89
CA PRO A 73 -26.79 -7.83 -18.30
C PRO A 73 -26.57 -6.32 -18.42
N SER A 74 -25.75 -5.87 -19.38
CA SER A 74 -25.45 -4.44 -19.55
C SER A 74 -26.69 -3.56 -19.80
N ALA A 75 -27.81 -4.14 -20.24
CA ALA A 75 -29.10 -3.45 -20.35
C ALA A 75 -29.64 -2.93 -19.00
N LYS A 76 -29.17 -3.47 -17.87
CA LYS A 76 -29.59 -3.05 -16.52
C LYS A 76 -28.84 -1.82 -15.99
N LYS A 77 -27.87 -1.27 -16.73
CA LYS A 77 -27.09 -0.09 -16.31
C LYS A 77 -27.95 1.10 -15.90
N GLN A 78 -28.99 1.43 -16.68
CA GLN A 78 -29.86 2.57 -16.37
C GLN A 78 -30.64 2.39 -15.06
N GLU A 79 -31.13 1.17 -14.82
CA GLU A 79 -31.86 0.82 -13.60
C GLU A 79 -30.94 0.86 -12.36
N LEU A 80 -29.69 0.37 -12.50
CA LEU A 80 -28.67 0.44 -11.45
C LEU A 80 -28.26 1.88 -11.14
N ALA A 81 -28.07 2.71 -12.17
CA ALA A 81 -27.76 4.13 -12.01
C ALA A 81 -28.89 4.89 -11.29
N ALA A 82 -30.16 4.60 -11.63
CA ALA A 82 -31.32 5.18 -10.95
C ALA A 82 -31.39 4.79 -9.46
N ALA A 83 -30.85 3.62 -9.10
CA ALA A 83 -30.73 3.16 -7.71
C ALA A 83 -29.42 3.57 -7.02
N ALA A 84 -28.61 4.44 -7.64
CA ALA A 84 -27.29 4.87 -7.16
C ALA A 84 -26.33 3.71 -6.85
N VAL A 85 -26.44 2.61 -7.59
CA VAL A 85 -25.58 1.45 -7.46
C VAL A 85 -24.33 1.62 -8.31
N PRO A 86 -23.11 1.49 -7.75
CA PRO A 86 -21.87 1.50 -8.53
C PRO A 86 -21.82 0.30 -9.49
N VAL A 87 -21.45 0.58 -10.73
CA VAL A 87 -21.31 -0.42 -11.80
C VAL A 87 -19.89 -0.35 -12.35
N VAL A 88 -19.29 -1.51 -12.58
CA VAL A 88 -17.93 -1.65 -13.09
C VAL A 88 -17.94 -2.52 -14.35
N GLU A 89 -17.29 -2.08 -15.42
CA GLU A 89 -17.18 -2.87 -16.65
C GLU A 89 -16.22 -4.05 -16.49
N PRO A 90 -16.37 -5.15 -17.24
CA PRO A 90 -15.45 -6.29 -17.16
C PRO A 90 -13.96 -5.94 -17.33
N ILE A 91 -13.65 -4.99 -18.22
CA ILE A 91 -12.27 -4.55 -18.44
C ILE A 91 -11.72 -3.75 -17.26
N GLU A 92 -12.57 -2.95 -16.61
CA GLU A 92 -12.22 -2.18 -15.41
C GLU A 92 -12.04 -3.10 -14.20
N VAL A 93 -12.84 -4.17 -14.09
CA VAL A 93 -12.64 -5.23 -13.09
C VAL A 93 -11.25 -5.85 -13.25
N LEU A 94 -10.86 -6.21 -14.49
CA LEU A 94 -9.53 -6.75 -14.76
C LEU A 94 -8.42 -5.74 -14.43
N ALA A 95 -8.58 -4.49 -14.86
CA ALA A 95 -7.58 -3.44 -14.64
C ALA A 95 -7.36 -3.17 -13.15
N THR A 96 -8.43 -3.02 -12.38
CA THR A 96 -8.38 -2.76 -10.94
C THR A 96 -7.81 -3.96 -10.19
N HIS A 97 -8.21 -5.18 -10.57
CA HIS A 97 -7.64 -6.39 -9.97
C HIS A 97 -6.15 -6.53 -10.28
N MET A 98 -5.72 -6.28 -11.52
CA MET A 98 -4.32 -6.34 -11.89
C MET A 98 -3.49 -5.29 -11.14
N LEU A 99 -3.99 -4.05 -11.03
CA LEU A 99 -3.35 -2.99 -10.26
C LEU A 99 -3.17 -3.38 -8.80
N GLU A 100 -4.22 -3.89 -8.15
CA GLU A 100 -4.14 -4.33 -6.76
C GLU A 100 -3.15 -5.50 -6.59
N VAL A 101 -3.15 -6.48 -7.48
CA VAL A 101 -2.20 -7.60 -7.43
C VAL A 101 -0.76 -7.10 -7.57
N ILE A 102 -0.51 -6.14 -8.45
CA ILE A 102 0.81 -5.52 -8.58
C ILE A 102 1.20 -4.79 -7.28
N GLN A 103 0.31 -3.94 -6.75
CA GLN A 103 0.58 -3.15 -5.54
C GLN A 103 0.84 -4.02 -4.30
N SER A 104 0.01 -5.04 -4.09
CA SER A 104 0.17 -5.99 -2.99
C SER A 104 1.41 -6.87 -3.11
N ASN A 105 2.05 -6.91 -4.28
CA ASN A 105 3.24 -7.71 -4.54
C ASN A 105 4.42 -6.84 -5.00
N PHE A 106 4.48 -5.55 -4.64
CA PHE A 106 5.58 -4.69 -5.06
C PHE A 106 6.96 -5.22 -4.67
N SER A 107 7.10 -5.91 -3.53
CA SER A 107 8.37 -6.54 -3.14
C SER A 107 8.86 -7.59 -4.14
N LEU A 108 7.94 -8.30 -4.81
CA LEU A 108 8.23 -9.27 -5.86
C LEU A 108 8.40 -8.61 -7.24
N VAL A 109 7.64 -7.55 -7.52
CA VAL A 109 7.73 -6.82 -8.81
C VAL A 109 8.98 -5.97 -8.88
N PHE A 110 9.35 -5.29 -7.79
CA PHE A 110 10.49 -4.38 -7.72
C PHE A 110 11.80 -5.16 -7.50
N THR A 111 12.34 -5.69 -8.60
CA THR A 111 13.62 -6.39 -8.60
C THR A 111 14.81 -5.43 -8.71
N ARG A 112 16.04 -5.94 -8.55
CA ARG A 112 17.25 -5.15 -8.81
C ARG A 112 17.24 -4.59 -10.23
N MET A 113 16.76 -5.33 -11.22
CA MET A 113 16.68 -4.89 -12.61
C MET A 113 15.72 -3.69 -12.75
N VAL A 114 14.56 -3.75 -12.09
CA VAL A 114 13.59 -2.65 -12.07
C VAL A 114 14.15 -1.41 -11.39
N MET A 115 14.91 -1.59 -10.30
CA MET A 115 15.59 -0.48 -9.64
C MET A 115 16.60 0.18 -10.59
N MET A 116 17.42 -0.61 -11.29
CA MET A 116 18.38 -0.08 -12.28
C MET A 116 17.67 0.65 -13.43
N GLU A 117 16.65 0.04 -14.03
CA GLU A 117 15.84 0.68 -15.09
C GLU A 117 15.20 1.99 -14.62
N THR A 118 14.78 2.05 -13.35
CA THR A 118 14.23 3.27 -12.75
C THR A 118 15.30 4.35 -12.58
N LEU A 119 16.52 3.97 -12.16
CA LEU A 119 17.66 4.90 -12.05
C LEU A 119 18.10 5.40 -13.43
N ASP A 120 18.19 4.50 -14.41
CA ASP A 120 18.54 4.82 -15.79
C ASP A 120 17.54 5.80 -16.39
N ALA A 121 16.23 5.60 -16.15
CA ALA A 121 15.17 6.49 -16.60
C ALA A 121 15.33 7.92 -16.07
N LEU A 122 15.89 8.13 -14.87
CA LEU A 122 16.19 9.46 -14.34
C LEU A 122 17.32 10.16 -15.11
N THR A 123 18.19 9.40 -15.77
CA THR A 123 19.30 9.93 -16.58
C THR A 123 18.96 10.06 -18.07
N ALA A 124 17.80 9.56 -18.49
CA ALA A 124 17.33 9.55 -19.89
C ALA A 124 16.14 10.47 -20.15
N ILE A 125 15.93 11.47 -19.28
CA ILE A 125 14.86 12.46 -19.42
C ILE A 125 15.16 13.47 -20.53
N SER A 126 14.11 14.07 -21.09
CA SER A 126 14.21 14.98 -22.25
C SER A 126 15.01 16.25 -21.99
N ASP A 127 15.07 16.70 -20.74
CA ASP A 127 15.88 17.85 -20.30
C ASP A 127 17.32 17.38 -20.09
N ILE A 128 18.22 17.79 -20.99
CA ILE A 128 19.61 17.32 -21.05
C ILE A 128 20.41 17.77 -19.82
N ASP A 129 20.25 19.03 -19.40
CA ASP A 129 21.00 19.56 -18.24
C ASP A 129 20.58 18.84 -16.96
N ARG A 130 19.28 18.61 -16.79
CA ARG A 130 18.75 17.85 -15.66
C ARG A 130 19.15 16.38 -15.71
N ALA A 131 19.16 15.76 -16.89
CA ALA A 131 19.64 14.39 -17.09
C ALA A 131 21.11 14.24 -16.67
N SER A 132 21.98 15.16 -17.10
CA SER A 132 23.39 15.20 -16.71
C SER A 132 23.58 15.44 -15.20
N ALA A 133 22.79 16.33 -14.59
CA ALA A 133 22.82 16.56 -13.15
C ALA A 133 22.40 15.31 -12.36
N ASN A 134 21.33 14.63 -12.79
CA ASN A 134 20.88 13.37 -12.19
C ASN A 134 21.96 12.30 -12.28
N LYS A 135 22.59 12.13 -13.44
CA LYS A 135 23.68 11.18 -13.63
C LYS A 135 24.85 11.47 -12.68
N ARG A 136 25.30 12.73 -12.61
CA ARG A 136 26.39 13.14 -11.70
C ARG A 136 26.06 12.82 -10.24
N PHE A 137 24.83 13.09 -9.82
CA PHE A 137 24.37 12.73 -8.48
C PHE A 137 24.45 11.21 -8.24
N LEU A 138 23.93 10.40 -9.17
CA LEU A 138 23.92 8.94 -9.03
C LEU A 138 25.33 8.36 -8.99
N ASP A 139 26.23 8.85 -9.86
CA ASP A 139 27.64 8.42 -9.91
C ASP A 139 28.40 8.78 -8.61
N GLU A 140 28.05 9.90 -7.95
CA GLU A 140 28.65 10.31 -6.68
C GLU A 140 28.15 9.45 -5.49
N TYR A 141 26.86 9.11 -5.48
CA TYR A 141 26.25 8.43 -4.34
C TYR A 141 26.32 6.90 -4.43
N ILE A 142 26.27 6.31 -5.62
CA ILE A 142 26.17 4.86 -5.82
C ILE A 142 27.40 4.36 -6.61
N PRO A 143 28.12 3.31 -6.17
CA PRO A 143 27.88 2.48 -4.99
C PRO A 143 28.56 3.00 -3.70
N GLY A 144 29.28 4.13 -3.75
CA GLY A 144 30.17 4.57 -2.68
C GLY A 144 29.44 4.92 -1.37
N LYS A 145 28.57 5.93 -1.42
CA LYS A 145 27.81 6.36 -0.24
C LYS A 145 26.66 5.40 0.06
N VAL A 146 25.98 4.89 -0.96
CA VAL A 146 24.87 3.93 -0.85
C VAL A 146 25.13 2.73 -1.73
N THR A 147 25.15 1.54 -1.14
CA THR A 147 25.29 0.31 -1.94
C THR A 147 23.96 -0.02 -2.64
N PRO A 148 23.98 -0.60 -3.85
CA PRO A 148 22.76 -1.02 -4.54
C PRO A 148 21.87 -1.95 -3.70
N GLU A 149 22.48 -2.84 -2.90
CA GLU A 149 21.77 -3.80 -2.05
C GLU A 149 21.02 -3.11 -0.91
N LEU A 150 21.64 -2.09 -0.30
CA LEU A 150 21.01 -1.28 0.74
C LEU A 150 19.85 -0.48 0.15
N LEU A 151 20.07 0.19 -0.98
CA LEU A 151 19.02 0.95 -1.66
C LEU A 151 17.84 0.06 -2.04
N LEU A 152 18.10 -1.10 -2.65
CA LEU A 152 17.05 -2.06 -3.02
C LEU A 152 16.23 -2.49 -1.79
N SER A 153 16.88 -2.75 -0.67
CA SER A 153 16.22 -3.16 0.57
C SER A 153 15.33 -2.05 1.13
N VAL A 154 15.82 -0.80 1.15
CA VAL A 154 15.03 0.36 1.60
C VAL A 154 13.82 0.57 0.69
N LEU A 155 14.02 0.63 -0.63
CA LEU A 155 12.93 0.88 -1.59
C LEU A 155 11.86 -0.22 -1.54
N ARG A 156 12.25 -1.49 -1.42
CA ARG A 156 11.29 -2.60 -1.28
C ARG A 156 10.46 -2.49 0.00
N MET A 157 11.08 -2.10 1.11
CA MET A 157 10.37 -1.95 2.37
C MET A 157 9.38 -0.79 2.33
N LEU A 158 9.76 0.35 1.74
CA LEU A 158 8.83 1.46 1.48
C LEU A 158 7.64 1.01 0.63
N LEU A 159 7.91 0.35 -0.50
CA LEU A 159 6.87 -0.11 -1.42
C LEU A 159 5.98 -1.19 -0.80
N THR A 160 6.51 -2.05 0.07
CA THR A 160 5.71 -3.06 0.80
C THR A 160 4.65 -2.39 1.68
N GLU A 161 4.96 -1.21 2.22
CA GLU A 161 4.03 -0.37 2.98
C GLU A 161 3.25 0.61 2.09
N ARG A 162 3.26 0.41 0.77
CA ARG A 162 2.67 1.29 -0.26
C ARG A 162 3.12 2.75 -0.17
N VAL A 163 4.33 3.00 0.32
CA VAL A 163 4.95 4.33 0.28
C VAL A 163 5.57 4.57 -1.10
N PRO A 164 5.18 5.65 -1.81
CA PRO A 164 5.78 5.99 -3.09
C PRO A 164 7.27 6.31 -2.97
N ILE A 165 8.06 5.89 -3.95
CA ILE A 165 9.50 6.17 -4.03
C ILE A 165 9.83 7.24 -5.08
N ARG A 166 8.86 8.12 -5.38
CA ARG A 166 8.96 9.19 -6.38
C ARG A 166 10.09 10.17 -6.09
N ASN A 167 10.34 10.45 -4.81
CA ASN A 167 11.40 11.35 -4.36
C ASN A 167 12.73 10.58 -4.16
N LEU A 168 13.22 9.95 -5.22
CA LEU A 168 14.34 9.00 -5.13
C LEU A 168 15.66 9.67 -4.69
N PHE A 169 15.91 10.91 -5.12
CA PHE A 169 17.07 11.69 -4.67
C PHE A 169 17.08 11.88 -3.15
N LEU A 170 15.95 12.32 -2.57
CA LEU A 170 15.80 12.48 -1.13
C LEU A 170 15.98 11.15 -0.37
N ILE A 171 15.48 10.04 -0.94
CA ILE A 171 15.70 8.70 -0.37
C ILE A 171 17.19 8.36 -0.34
N ILE A 172 17.89 8.55 -1.47
CA ILE A 172 19.32 8.23 -1.59
C ILE A 172 20.15 9.10 -0.64
N GLU A 173 19.88 10.40 -0.54
CA GLU A 173 20.54 11.32 0.40
C GLU A 173 20.33 10.87 1.84
N THR A 174 19.09 10.55 2.21
CA THR A 174 18.77 10.11 3.58
C THR A 174 19.46 8.80 3.93
N VAL A 175 19.52 7.84 3.00
CA VAL A 175 20.24 6.58 3.21
C VAL A 175 21.75 6.82 3.34
N ALA A 176 22.32 7.72 2.55
CA ALA A 176 23.72 8.10 2.64
C ALA A 176 24.07 8.78 3.97
N GLU A 177 23.19 9.65 4.49
CA GLU A 177 23.33 10.30 5.80
C GLU A 177 23.25 9.30 6.97
N ALA A 178 22.44 8.25 6.83
CA ALA A 178 22.22 7.25 7.86
C ALA A 178 23.37 6.22 7.96
N LYS A 179 24.04 5.92 6.85
CA LYS A 179 25.06 4.85 6.79
C LYS A 179 26.26 5.07 7.75
N PRO A 180 26.88 6.26 7.85
CA PRO A 180 27.99 6.50 8.78
C PRO A 180 27.63 6.34 10.26
N GLN A 181 26.34 6.44 10.59
CA GLN A 181 25.84 6.28 11.96
C GLN A 181 25.71 4.80 12.38
N GLY A 182 25.98 3.85 11.47
CA GLY A 182 25.89 2.42 11.76
C GLY A 182 24.46 1.93 12.04
N LEU A 183 23.44 2.66 11.57
CA LEU A 183 22.04 2.31 11.83
C LEU A 183 21.67 1.00 11.15
N ALA A 184 20.96 0.13 11.87
CA ALA A 184 20.35 -1.06 11.30
C ALA A 184 19.30 -0.66 10.23
N LEU A 185 19.12 -1.52 9.22
CA LEU A 185 18.21 -1.27 8.09
C LEU A 185 16.80 -0.78 8.50
N PRO A 186 16.12 -1.37 9.51
CA PRO A 186 14.82 -0.88 9.96
C PRO A 186 14.85 0.60 10.37
N ARG A 187 15.90 1.03 11.06
CA ARG A 187 16.02 2.41 11.52
C ARG A 187 16.28 3.37 10.37
N VAL A 188 17.05 2.94 9.36
CA VAL A 188 17.24 3.69 8.10
C VAL A 188 15.90 3.90 7.41
N ILE A 189 15.05 2.87 7.33
CA ILE A 189 13.72 2.95 6.70
C ILE A 189 12.83 3.96 7.43
N GLU A 190 12.78 3.93 8.76
CA GLU A 190 12.00 4.92 9.53
C GLU A 190 12.50 6.35 9.31
N LEU A 191 13.82 6.56 9.24
CA LEU A 191 14.37 7.89 8.94
C LEU A 191 13.98 8.36 7.53
N VAL A 192 14.05 7.48 6.54
CA VAL A 192 13.60 7.78 5.17
C VAL A 192 12.11 8.12 5.15
N ARG A 193 11.28 7.35 5.86
CA ARG A 193 9.84 7.64 5.96
C ARG A 193 9.58 9.01 6.62
N GLN A 194 10.30 9.35 7.68
CA GLN A 194 10.22 10.68 8.31
C GLN A 194 10.59 11.80 7.31
N ARG A 195 11.64 11.63 6.51
CA ARG A 195 11.99 12.59 5.44
C ARG A 195 10.94 12.66 4.34
N LEU A 196 10.22 11.57 4.09
CA LEU A 196 9.10 11.47 3.16
C LEU A 196 7.73 11.80 3.78
N ALA A 197 7.68 12.27 5.03
CA ALA A 197 6.46 12.56 5.77
C ALA A 197 5.44 13.37 4.96
N PHE A 198 5.89 14.41 4.26
CA PHE A 198 5.05 15.28 3.45
C PHE A 198 4.26 14.53 2.37
N GLN A 199 4.87 13.58 1.66
CA GLN A 199 4.20 12.80 0.60
C GLN A 199 3.37 11.64 1.16
N ILE A 200 3.74 11.11 2.34
CA ILE A 200 2.98 10.05 3.01
C ILE A 200 1.67 10.66 3.50
N VAL A 201 1.73 11.79 4.19
CA VAL A 201 0.57 12.48 4.75
C VAL A 201 -0.36 13.02 3.67
N ASP A 202 0.18 13.62 2.60
CA ASP A 202 -0.61 14.15 1.47
C ASP A 202 -1.58 13.11 0.88
N ARG A 203 -1.13 11.86 0.75
CA ARG A 203 -1.98 10.75 0.24
C ARG A 203 -3.04 10.25 1.21
N LEU A 204 -2.93 10.61 2.49
CA LEU A 204 -3.84 10.16 3.55
C LEU A 204 -4.84 11.25 3.95
N GLN A 205 -4.74 12.43 3.34
CA GLN A 205 -5.69 13.51 3.59
C GLN A 205 -7.02 13.25 2.88
N ASP A 206 -8.11 13.69 3.52
CA ASP A 206 -9.43 13.76 2.90
C ASP A 206 -9.52 14.92 1.88
N ASP A 207 -10.63 15.01 1.16
CA ASP A 207 -10.87 16.05 0.15
C ASP A 207 -10.81 17.49 0.72
N GLN A 208 -10.83 17.65 2.04
CA GLN A 208 -10.71 18.92 2.76
C GLN A 208 -9.28 19.20 3.25
N GLY A 209 -8.32 18.35 2.88
CA GLY A 209 -6.91 18.43 3.30
C GLY A 209 -6.71 18.08 4.77
N ARG A 210 -7.63 17.36 5.40
CA ARG A 210 -7.52 16.94 6.81
C ARG A 210 -7.06 15.49 6.89
N LEU A 211 -6.31 15.14 7.93
CA LEU A 211 -5.78 13.79 8.11
C LEU A 211 -6.62 13.04 9.16
N PRO A 212 -7.54 12.13 8.75
CA PRO A 212 -8.32 11.31 9.68
C PRO A 212 -7.44 10.24 10.34
N LEU A 213 -7.40 10.24 11.67
CA LEU A 213 -6.56 9.33 12.45
C LEU A 213 -7.36 8.51 13.46
N ILE A 214 -7.00 7.24 13.56
CA ILE A 214 -7.31 6.38 14.71
C ILE A 214 -6.05 6.27 15.54
N GLN A 215 -6.11 6.67 16.80
CA GLN A 215 -5.00 6.51 17.74
C GLN A 215 -5.21 5.27 18.61
N LEU A 216 -4.12 4.71 19.13
CA LEU A 216 -4.21 3.71 20.19
C LEU A 216 -4.46 4.39 21.53
N SER A 217 -5.28 3.74 22.37
CA SER A 217 -5.48 4.11 23.76
C SER A 217 -4.20 3.97 24.59
N THR A 218 -4.13 4.72 25.68
CA THR A 218 -2.96 4.71 26.59
C THR A 218 -2.73 3.35 27.25
N SER A 219 -3.76 2.52 27.36
CA SER A 219 -3.64 1.13 27.86
C SER A 219 -2.82 0.25 26.91
N TRP A 220 -2.86 0.50 25.60
CA TRP A 220 -2.00 -0.22 24.65
C TRP A 220 -0.53 0.12 24.83
N GLU A 221 -0.19 1.39 25.08
CA GLU A 221 1.19 1.79 25.34
C GLU A 221 1.75 1.12 26.61
N GLN A 222 0.92 0.93 27.64
CA GLN A 222 1.27 0.18 28.84
C GLN A 222 1.52 -1.30 28.52
N LYS A 223 0.60 -1.95 27.80
CA LYS A 223 0.77 -3.34 27.36
C LYS A 223 2.04 -3.52 26.50
N PHE A 224 2.31 -2.59 25.59
CA PHE A 224 3.53 -2.67 24.78
C PHE A 224 4.80 -2.53 25.61
N ALA A 225 4.79 -1.69 26.65
CA ALA A 225 5.93 -1.55 27.56
C ALA A 225 6.15 -2.82 28.41
N GLU A 226 5.06 -3.48 28.83
CA GLU A 226 5.12 -4.74 29.58
C GLU A 226 5.73 -5.89 28.76
N TYR A 227 5.37 -5.98 27.48
CA TYR A 227 5.83 -7.01 26.56
C TYR A 227 7.01 -6.58 25.67
N GLU A 228 7.70 -5.51 26.04
CA GLU A 228 8.86 -5.01 25.31
C GLU A 228 10.09 -5.87 25.61
N VAL A 229 10.70 -6.42 24.57
CA VAL A 229 11.93 -7.20 24.67
C VAL A 229 13.05 -6.37 24.06
N ASN A 230 14.04 -6.02 24.88
CA ASN A 230 15.23 -5.32 24.41
C ASN A 230 16.17 -6.30 23.72
N ASN A 231 16.57 -5.98 22.50
CA ASN A 231 17.54 -6.74 21.74
C ASN A 231 18.96 -6.27 22.09
N GLU A 232 19.91 -7.19 22.03
CA GLU A 232 21.34 -6.93 22.29
C GLU A 232 21.93 -5.84 21.36
N ASN A 233 21.32 -5.64 20.19
CA ASN A 233 21.72 -4.64 19.20
C ASN A 233 21.10 -3.24 19.42
N GLY A 234 20.53 -2.97 20.61
CA GLY A 234 19.94 -1.67 20.95
C GLY A 234 18.58 -1.37 20.28
N GLY A 235 17.96 -2.37 19.66
CA GLY A 235 16.56 -2.31 19.21
C GLY A 235 15.61 -2.86 20.28
N SER A 236 14.32 -2.58 20.16
CA SER A 236 13.30 -3.23 20.96
C SER A 236 12.23 -3.87 20.06
N ASP A 237 11.86 -5.11 20.41
CA ASP A 237 10.76 -5.85 19.80
C ASP A 237 9.61 -5.98 20.78
N ILE A 238 8.42 -6.34 20.29
CA ILE A 238 7.23 -6.52 21.11
C ILE A 238 6.77 -7.97 20.97
N ALA A 239 6.72 -8.68 22.09
CA ALA A 239 6.33 -10.07 22.18
C ALA A 239 4.97 -10.21 22.89
N LEU A 240 3.89 -9.81 22.20
CA LEU A 240 2.54 -9.95 22.74
C LEU A 240 2.12 -11.44 22.81
N PRO A 241 1.48 -11.87 23.92
CA PRO A 241 0.75 -13.13 23.95
C PRO A 241 -0.35 -13.17 22.88
N PRO A 242 -0.72 -14.36 22.35
CA PRO A 242 -1.74 -14.50 21.31
C PRO A 242 -3.08 -13.83 21.63
N GLU A 243 -3.49 -13.86 22.90
CA GLU A 243 -4.75 -13.26 23.38
C GLU A 243 -4.71 -11.74 23.25
N VAL A 244 -3.64 -11.12 23.76
CA VAL A 244 -3.41 -9.67 23.71
C VAL A 244 -3.25 -9.19 22.26
N PHE A 245 -2.60 -10.00 21.43
CA PHE A 245 -2.49 -9.75 20.00
C PHE A 245 -3.86 -9.73 19.31
N GLY A 246 -4.74 -10.70 19.63
CA GLY A 246 -6.10 -10.76 19.12
C GLY A 246 -6.93 -9.55 19.53
N GLU A 247 -6.82 -9.12 20.79
CA GLU A 247 -7.46 -7.92 21.31
C GLU A 247 -7.06 -6.66 20.52
N LEU A 248 -5.76 -6.48 20.23
CA LEU A 248 -5.24 -5.33 19.50
C LEU A 248 -5.80 -5.24 18.09
N ILE A 249 -5.77 -6.35 17.37
CA ILE A 249 -6.31 -6.42 16.01
C ILE A 249 -7.79 -6.09 16.01
N ASN A 250 -8.55 -6.71 16.91
CA ASN A 250 -9.99 -6.53 16.97
C ASN A 250 -10.37 -5.09 17.32
N SER A 251 -9.66 -4.45 18.25
CA SER A 251 -9.97 -3.07 18.64
C SER A 251 -9.69 -2.09 17.50
N VAL A 252 -8.54 -2.22 16.82
CA VAL A 252 -8.19 -1.39 15.67
C VAL A 252 -9.14 -1.63 14.50
N GLN A 253 -9.44 -2.90 14.18
CA GLN A 253 -10.33 -3.25 13.07
C GLN A 253 -11.76 -2.77 13.31
N ALA A 254 -12.29 -2.89 14.53
CA ALA A 254 -13.62 -2.39 14.88
C ALA A 254 -13.72 -0.88 14.63
N LYS A 255 -12.72 -0.11 15.07
CA LYS A 255 -12.71 1.34 14.87
C LYS A 255 -12.56 1.72 13.40
N LEU A 256 -11.72 1.01 12.64
CA LEU A 256 -11.55 1.20 11.19
C LEU A 256 -12.85 0.92 10.41
N ASN A 257 -13.56 -0.14 10.78
CA ASN A 257 -14.85 -0.48 10.16
C ASN A 257 -15.90 0.60 10.45
N GLU A 258 -15.95 1.13 11.67
CA GLU A 258 -16.86 2.23 12.04
C GLU A 258 -16.59 3.50 11.22
N THR A 259 -15.31 3.84 10.97
CA THR A 259 -14.95 5.00 10.15
C THR A 259 -15.27 4.75 8.67
N ALA A 260 -15.01 3.54 8.17
CA ALA A 260 -15.29 3.16 6.80
C ALA A 260 -16.80 3.22 6.48
N GLN A 261 -17.67 2.83 7.42
CA GLN A 261 -19.13 2.98 7.29
C GLN A 261 -19.58 4.44 7.12
N LYS A 262 -18.79 5.39 7.63
CA LYS A 262 -19.02 6.84 7.46
C LYS A 262 -18.38 7.39 6.17
N GLY A 263 -17.83 6.52 5.33
CA GLY A 263 -17.11 6.90 4.11
C GLY A 263 -15.72 7.49 4.36
N ILE A 264 -15.16 7.33 5.57
CA ILE A 264 -13.87 7.91 5.95
C ILE A 264 -12.81 6.83 6.06
N VAL A 265 -11.77 6.93 5.26
CA VAL A 265 -10.59 6.06 5.32
C VAL A 265 -9.57 6.68 6.27
N ALA A 266 -9.49 6.15 7.49
CA ALA A 266 -8.54 6.63 8.49
C ALA A 266 -7.19 5.90 8.41
N ALA A 267 -6.12 6.61 8.78
CA ALA A 267 -4.82 6.02 9.08
C ALA A 267 -4.70 5.72 10.59
N VAL A 268 -3.90 4.72 10.95
CA VAL A 268 -3.60 4.41 12.36
C VAL A 268 -2.37 5.21 12.77
N ALA A 269 -2.51 6.04 13.81
CA ALA A 269 -1.43 6.86 14.35
C ALA A 269 -0.83 6.23 15.61
N THR A 270 0.49 6.25 15.70
CA THR A 270 1.24 5.73 16.86
C THR A 270 2.61 6.40 16.99
N SER A 271 3.42 6.04 17.99
CA SER A 271 4.79 6.52 18.09
C SER A 271 5.72 5.85 17.07
N SER A 272 6.80 6.53 16.67
CA SER A 272 7.83 5.95 15.78
C SER A 272 8.37 4.60 16.26
N ARG A 273 8.46 4.41 17.58
CA ARG A 273 8.91 3.14 18.18
C ARG A 273 7.97 1.97 17.90
N ARG A 274 6.66 2.23 17.78
CA ARG A 274 5.61 1.19 17.66
C ARG A 274 5.10 1.00 16.23
N ARG A 275 5.35 1.98 15.34
CA ARG A 275 4.79 2.03 13.98
C ARG A 275 5.06 0.76 13.16
N ARG A 276 6.31 0.31 13.09
CA ARG A 276 6.68 -0.89 12.30
C ARG A 276 6.01 -2.16 12.83
N PHE A 277 5.97 -2.32 14.15
CA PHE A 277 5.29 -3.45 14.77
C PHE A 277 3.81 -3.45 14.38
N LEU A 278 3.12 -2.33 14.59
CA LEU A 278 1.70 -2.21 14.25
C LEU A 278 1.44 -2.41 12.76
N GLN A 279 2.27 -1.85 11.88
CA GLN A 279 2.18 -2.08 10.44
C GLN A 279 2.28 -3.56 10.08
N THR A 280 3.23 -4.28 10.69
CA THR A 280 3.44 -5.71 10.46
C THR A 280 2.25 -6.53 10.96
N VAL A 281 1.77 -6.21 12.16
CA VAL A 281 0.65 -6.87 12.84
C VAL A 281 -0.65 -6.68 12.05
N LEU A 282 -0.98 -5.45 11.68
CA LEU A 282 -2.18 -5.14 10.88
C LEU A 282 -2.12 -5.77 9.49
N ALA A 283 -0.97 -5.69 8.81
CA ALA A 283 -0.79 -6.29 7.49
C ALA A 283 -0.97 -7.83 7.53
N SER A 284 -0.52 -8.51 8.59
CA SER A 284 -0.68 -9.96 8.75
C SER A 284 -2.15 -10.42 8.79
N LYS A 285 -3.08 -9.51 9.12
CA LYS A 285 -4.52 -9.75 9.17
C LYS A 285 -5.26 -9.18 7.96
N GLY A 286 -4.52 -8.69 6.96
CA GLY A 286 -5.10 -8.08 5.76
C GLY A 286 -5.68 -6.69 6.00
N ILE A 287 -5.38 -6.03 7.13
CA ILE A 287 -5.75 -4.64 7.37
C ILE A 287 -4.77 -3.76 6.59
N ARG A 288 -5.26 -3.08 5.56
CA ARG A 288 -4.43 -2.32 4.61
C ARG A 288 -4.31 -0.83 4.92
N ASN A 289 -4.98 -0.35 5.96
CA ASN A 289 -4.90 1.04 6.38
C ASN A 289 -3.45 1.40 6.73
N ALA A 290 -3.04 2.60 6.31
CA ALA A 290 -1.69 3.07 6.57
C ALA A 290 -1.45 3.24 8.08
N VAL A 291 -0.29 2.80 8.56
CA VAL A 291 0.20 3.15 9.90
C VAL A 291 1.23 4.27 9.78
N VAL A 292 0.95 5.38 10.45
CA VAL A 292 1.80 6.57 10.48
C VAL A 292 2.33 6.81 11.88
N ALA A 293 3.59 7.24 11.95
CA ALA A 293 4.17 7.70 13.20
C ALA A 293 3.78 9.17 13.46
N TYR A 294 3.64 9.58 14.73
CA TYR A 294 3.38 10.97 15.08
C TYR A 294 4.46 11.91 14.51
N GLU A 295 5.71 11.43 14.43
CA GLU A 295 6.84 12.17 13.86
C GLU A 295 6.76 12.34 12.33
N GLU A 296 5.89 11.59 11.65
CA GLU A 296 5.58 11.78 10.22
C GLU A 296 4.47 12.81 10.00
N ILE A 297 3.78 13.26 11.06
CA ILE A 297 2.67 14.20 10.98
C ILE A 297 3.21 15.62 11.16
N ASN A 298 3.38 16.34 10.05
CA ASN A 298 3.89 17.71 10.08
C ASN A 298 2.82 18.72 10.55
N ALA A 299 3.24 19.91 10.99
CA ALA A 299 2.33 20.95 11.47
C ALA A 299 1.38 21.52 10.40
N LYS A 300 1.64 21.30 9.10
CA LYS A 300 0.74 21.73 8.01
C LYS A 300 -0.41 20.75 7.79
N SER A 301 -0.23 19.49 8.19
CA SER A 301 -1.31 18.53 8.21
C SER A 301 -2.35 19.00 9.21
N LYS A 302 -3.64 18.85 8.89
CA LYS A 302 -4.75 19.15 9.79
C LYS A 302 -5.22 17.81 10.39
N PRO A 303 -4.49 17.19 11.33
CA PRO A 303 -4.87 15.91 11.88
C PRO A 303 -6.13 16.06 12.73
N TYR A 304 -7.01 15.07 12.67
CA TYR A 304 -8.13 14.97 13.59
C TYR A 304 -8.35 13.51 13.97
N ILE A 305 -8.60 13.30 15.27
CA ILE A 305 -8.85 11.97 15.79
C ILE A 305 -10.32 11.62 15.55
N ILE A 306 -10.56 10.60 14.74
CA ILE A 306 -11.91 10.06 14.48
C ILE A 306 -12.23 8.86 15.37
N GLY A 307 -11.22 8.33 16.07
CA GLY A 307 -11.44 7.50 17.25
C GLY A 307 -10.19 6.96 17.90
N VAL A 308 -10.44 6.17 18.95
CA VAL A 308 -9.42 5.57 19.79
C VAL A 308 -9.67 4.07 19.84
N ALA A 309 -8.62 3.28 19.60
CA ALA A 309 -8.63 1.83 19.59
C ALA A 309 -7.88 1.22 20.80
#